data_AF-A0A6B2T7X1-F1
#
_entry.id   AF-A0A6B2T7X1-F1
#
_cell.length_a   1.000
_cell.length_b   1.000
_cell.length_c   1.000
_cell.angle_alpha   90.00
_cell.angle_beta   90.00
_cell.angle_gamma   90.00
#
_symmetry.space_group_name_H-M   'P 1'
#
loop_
_entity.id
_entity.type
_entity.pdbx_description
1 polymer ?
#
loop_
_entity_poly.entity_id
_entity_poly.type
_entity_poly.pdbx_seq_one_letter_code
_entity_poly.pdbx_strand_id
1 'polypeptide(L)'
;MDRDRERRARGEASGPVANGRDRTDRRVWMGDGSARRTGGTRLIPTGARKPALSGGSLPPTLGKARGAPCWLSLASRDIRAAEEFYSRVLGWCHVPLLGSPRRPRSLALQAGKPVGTLSETASDLGVYAGWMPYFAVEDVDVTVARLHERGATVAVGPLATGAGRVVVAAGPDDAVFGLREQAPDERWTVGEGPVARLELLTRDIFAAALFYGGALNWADSSCDCCEVEYVDGQILVRDGLRTVAALRDGTPPGLEGRHRWHACFRVPDVDSAAAA
;
A
#
# COMPACT_ATOMS: atom_id res chain seq x y z
N MET A 1 5.89 29.20 67.07
CA MET A 1 4.87 29.65 66.10
C MET A 1 5.51 30.78 65.30
N ASP A 2 5.96 30.63 64.06
CA ASP A 2 6.00 29.51 63.11
C ASP A 2 7.03 29.93 62.02
N ARG A 3 8.32 29.69 62.27
CA ARG A 3 9.28 28.88 61.49
C ARG A 3 8.90 28.43 60.06
N ASP A 4 9.81 28.76 59.14
CA ASP A 4 10.39 27.88 58.12
C ASP A 4 9.59 27.57 56.83
N ARG A 5 9.80 28.39 55.78
CA ARG A 5 10.65 28.07 54.59
C ARG A 5 10.21 28.87 53.35
N GLU A 6 10.84 30.03 53.16
CA GLU A 6 10.99 30.65 51.85
C GLU A 6 12.38 31.33 51.75
N ARG A 7 13.05 31.13 50.60
CA ARG A 7 14.32 31.69 50.10
C ARG A 7 15.66 30.96 50.37
N ARG A 8 16.31 30.67 49.22
CA ARG A 8 17.73 30.81 48.80
C ARG A 8 18.16 29.54 48.06
N ALA A 9 18.88 29.54 46.93
CA ALA A 9 19.63 30.55 46.15
C ALA A 9 19.76 29.99 44.70
N ARG A 10 19.61 30.77 43.62
CA ARG A 10 20.65 31.54 42.88
C ARG A 10 22.05 30.92 42.83
N GLY A 11 22.53 30.70 41.61
CA GLY A 11 23.95 30.45 41.28
C GLY A 11 24.14 30.27 39.76
N GLU A 12 24.46 31.37 39.08
CA GLU A 12 24.96 31.44 37.69
C GLU A 12 26.31 30.74 37.52
N ALA A 13 26.62 30.24 36.32
CA ALA A 13 27.92 30.45 35.65
C ALA A 13 27.95 29.91 34.21
N SER A 14 28.64 30.66 33.36
CA SER A 14 28.73 30.62 31.90
C SER A 14 29.78 29.65 31.31
N GLY A 15 29.51 29.17 30.09
CA GLY A 15 30.45 28.88 28.97
C GLY A 15 31.30 27.59 29.03
N PRO A 16 31.86 27.08 27.90
CA PRO A 16 32.02 27.71 26.59
C PRO A 16 31.50 26.90 25.37
N VAL A 17 31.63 27.54 24.21
CA VAL A 17 31.38 27.11 22.82
C VAL A 17 32.23 25.89 22.40
N ALA A 18 31.65 24.97 21.61
CA ALA A 18 32.38 24.16 20.64
C ALA A 18 31.55 23.87 19.38
N ASN A 19 32.14 24.24 18.25
CA ASN A 19 31.72 24.09 16.87
C ASN A 19 32.02 22.67 16.38
N GLY A 20 31.18 22.03 15.57
CA GLY A 20 31.47 20.68 15.08
C GLY A 20 30.41 20.01 14.21
N ARG A 21 30.41 20.41 12.92
CA ARG A 21 30.15 19.61 11.70
C ARG A 21 29.56 18.19 11.84
N ASP A 22 28.49 17.99 11.08
CA ASP A 22 28.34 16.94 10.06
C ASP A 22 28.42 15.47 10.51
N ARG A 23 27.27 14.78 10.46
CA ARG A 23 27.19 13.40 9.94
C ARG A 23 25.75 12.95 9.75
N THR A 24 25.36 12.87 8.48
CA THR A 24 24.28 12.00 7.99
C THR A 24 24.52 10.55 8.42
N ASP A 25 23.71 10.04 9.34
CA ASP A 25 23.73 8.61 9.70
C ASP A 25 22.76 7.85 8.79
N ARG A 26 23.21 7.57 7.55
CA ARG A 26 22.62 6.58 6.66
C ARG A 26 23.01 5.18 7.18
N ARG A 27 22.16 4.57 8.00
CA ARG A 27 22.34 3.18 8.39
C ARG A 27 21.82 2.23 7.31
N VAL A 28 22.75 1.79 6.47
CA VAL A 28 22.60 0.63 5.58
C VAL A 28 22.83 -0.62 6.43
N TRP A 29 21.89 -1.56 6.41
CA TRP A 29 22.07 -2.89 6.99
C TRP A 29 22.95 -3.74 6.06
N MET A 30 24.11 -4.18 6.55
CA MET A 30 25.03 -5.12 5.87
C MET A 30 25.25 -6.32 6.79
N GLY A 31 24.91 -7.51 6.30
CA GLY A 31 25.23 -8.79 6.94
C GLY A 31 26.68 -9.19 6.64
N ASP A 32 27.38 -9.62 7.70
CA ASP A 32 28.71 -10.24 7.67
C ASP A 32 28.66 -11.66 7.07
N GLY A 33 29.70 -12.03 6.33
CA GLY A 33 29.86 -13.32 5.68
C GLY A 33 31.18 -13.42 4.91
N SER A 34 32.30 -13.48 5.64
CA SER A 34 33.65 -13.65 5.09
C SER A 34 33.89 -14.98 4.35
N ALA A 35 34.64 -14.96 3.23
CA ALA A 35 35.59 -16.02 2.86
C ALA A 35 36.59 -15.55 1.78
N ARG A 36 37.84 -16.02 1.89
CA ARG A 36 39.06 -15.47 1.27
C ARG A 36 39.40 -16.08 -0.10
N ARG A 37 40.26 -15.35 -0.82
CA ARG A 37 40.95 -15.61 -2.11
C ARG A 37 41.74 -16.93 -2.20
N THR A 38 41.81 -17.47 -3.42
CA THR A 38 43.01 -17.85 -4.22
C THR A 38 42.50 -18.29 -5.62
N GLY A 39 42.93 -17.79 -6.79
CA GLY A 39 44.26 -17.84 -7.38
C GLY A 39 44.42 -19.10 -8.26
N GLY A 40 44.36 -19.00 -9.59
CA GLY A 40 44.66 -20.15 -10.47
C GLY A 40 44.17 -20.03 -11.93
N THR A 41 45.04 -19.54 -12.80
CA THR A 41 44.91 -19.55 -14.27
C THR A 41 45.01 -20.97 -14.83
N ARG A 42 44.14 -21.35 -15.78
CA ARG A 42 44.46 -22.38 -16.79
C ARG A 42 43.64 -22.20 -18.07
N LEU A 43 44.34 -22.16 -19.21
CA LEU A 43 43.83 -22.09 -20.57
C LEU A 43 43.79 -23.50 -21.21
N ILE A 44 42.97 -23.62 -22.28
CA ILE A 44 42.96 -24.58 -23.42
C ILE A 44 42.19 -25.92 -23.21
N PRO A 45 41.43 -26.53 -24.19
CA PRO A 45 41.21 -26.20 -25.62
C PRO A 45 39.74 -26.09 -26.10
N THR A 46 39.64 -25.56 -27.32
CA THR A 46 38.56 -25.66 -28.32
C THR A 46 37.95 -27.06 -28.48
N GLY A 47 36.62 -27.14 -28.47
CA GLY A 47 35.84 -28.31 -28.88
C GLY A 47 34.36 -27.97 -28.96
N ALA A 48 33.81 -27.98 -30.17
CA ALA A 48 32.41 -27.68 -30.45
C ALA A 48 31.46 -28.58 -29.63
N ARG A 49 30.53 -27.95 -28.89
CA ARG A 49 29.33 -28.60 -28.35
C ARG A 49 28.11 -27.76 -28.73
N LYS A 50 27.09 -28.45 -29.27
CA LYS A 50 25.75 -27.94 -29.59
C LYS A 50 25.22 -27.04 -28.46
N PRO A 51 24.55 -25.91 -28.75
CA PRO A 51 23.81 -25.22 -27.71
C PRO A 51 22.65 -26.10 -27.27
N ALA A 52 22.71 -26.54 -26.01
CA ALA A 52 21.61 -27.11 -25.28
C ALA A 52 20.56 -26.02 -25.04
N LEU A 53 19.29 -26.40 -25.14
CA LEU A 53 18.14 -25.60 -24.73
C LEU A 53 18.37 -25.08 -23.30
N SER A 54 18.34 -23.77 -23.13
CA SER A 54 18.33 -23.12 -21.82
C SER A 54 17.26 -22.04 -21.81
N GLY A 55 16.47 -22.09 -20.74
CA GLY A 55 15.26 -21.33 -20.45
C GLY A 55 15.13 -20.00 -21.17
N GLY A 56 14.24 -19.96 -22.15
CA GLY A 56 13.55 -18.73 -22.47
C GLY A 56 12.68 -18.39 -21.26
N SER A 57 13.17 -17.50 -20.40
CA SER A 57 12.31 -16.72 -19.53
C SER A 57 11.18 -16.18 -20.40
N LEU A 58 9.94 -16.52 -20.07
CA LEU A 58 8.80 -15.73 -20.53
C LEU A 58 9.13 -14.27 -20.22
N PRO A 59 8.91 -13.33 -21.15
CA PRO A 59 9.09 -11.92 -20.83
C PRO A 59 8.20 -11.59 -19.62
N PRO A 60 8.65 -10.77 -18.66
CA PRO A 60 7.75 -10.28 -17.63
C PRO A 60 6.57 -9.64 -18.35
N THR A 61 5.36 -10.16 -18.10
CA THR A 61 4.15 -9.50 -18.57
C THR A 61 4.24 -8.07 -18.06
N LEU A 62 4.26 -7.08 -18.96
CA LEU A 62 4.23 -5.65 -18.64
C LEU A 62 2.95 -5.40 -17.82
N GLY A 63 3.07 -5.56 -16.51
CA GLY A 63 2.01 -5.50 -15.53
C GLY A 63 2.54 -4.71 -14.33
N LYS A 64 1.61 -4.12 -13.58
CA LYS A 64 1.94 -3.39 -12.35
C LYS A 64 2.88 -4.21 -11.45
N ALA A 65 3.78 -3.53 -10.74
CA ALA A 65 4.67 -4.18 -9.80
C ALA A 65 3.90 -5.12 -8.85
N ARG A 66 4.49 -6.27 -8.56
CA ARG A 66 3.96 -7.26 -7.62
C ARG A 66 3.74 -6.60 -6.27
N GLY A 67 2.57 -6.85 -5.68
CA GLY A 67 2.16 -6.21 -4.43
C GLY A 67 1.71 -4.76 -4.57
N ALA A 68 1.79 -4.13 -5.76
CA ALA A 68 1.30 -2.78 -5.94
C ALA A 68 -0.23 -2.73 -5.86
N PRO A 69 -0.80 -1.60 -5.38
CA PRO A 69 -2.22 -1.35 -5.56
C PRO A 69 -2.60 -1.44 -7.02
N CYS A 70 -3.68 -2.15 -7.31
CA CYS A 70 -4.11 -2.41 -8.69
C CYS A 70 -5.56 -2.05 -8.94
N TRP A 71 -6.37 -1.90 -7.89
CA TRP A 71 -7.75 -1.44 -7.98
C TRP A 71 -8.24 -0.85 -6.66
N LEU A 72 -9.34 -0.13 -6.72
CA LEU A 72 -10.03 0.41 -5.56
C LEU A 72 -11.53 0.11 -5.65
N SER A 73 -12.12 -0.33 -4.54
CA SER A 73 -13.55 -0.63 -4.47
C SER A 73 -14.20 0.07 -3.28
N LEU A 74 -15.34 0.71 -3.50
CA LEU A 74 -16.19 1.29 -2.47
C LEU A 74 -17.36 0.34 -2.21
N ALA A 75 -17.48 -0.12 -0.97
CA ALA A 75 -18.74 -0.65 -0.46
C ALA A 75 -19.59 0.50 0.08
N SER A 76 -20.79 0.69 -0.46
CA SER A 76 -21.76 1.68 0.02
C SER A 76 -23.07 1.02 0.44
N ARG A 77 -23.75 1.57 1.45
CA ARG A 77 -25.12 1.15 1.81
C ARG A 77 -26.18 1.72 0.87
N ASP A 78 -25.83 2.82 0.20
CA ASP A 78 -26.64 3.46 -0.83
C ASP A 78 -25.68 3.87 -1.95
N ILE A 79 -25.69 3.10 -3.04
CA ILE A 79 -24.78 3.38 -4.16
C ILE A 79 -25.15 4.69 -4.86
N ARG A 80 -26.44 5.06 -4.93
CA ARG A 80 -26.90 6.26 -5.65
C ARG A 80 -26.46 7.51 -4.90
N ALA A 81 -26.64 7.54 -3.59
CA ALA A 81 -26.15 8.64 -2.75
C ALA A 81 -24.63 8.79 -2.84
N ALA A 82 -23.88 7.69 -2.93
CA ALA A 82 -22.44 7.73 -3.13
C ALA A 82 -22.06 8.28 -4.52
N GLU A 83 -22.74 7.84 -5.58
CA GLU A 83 -22.54 8.36 -6.94
C GLU A 83 -22.79 9.86 -7.00
N GLU A 84 -23.94 10.33 -6.49
CA GLU A 84 -24.27 11.76 -6.45
C GLU A 84 -23.22 12.58 -5.68
N PHE A 85 -22.77 12.08 -4.53
CA PHE A 85 -21.72 12.72 -3.74
C PHE A 85 -20.42 12.87 -4.53
N TYR A 86 -19.91 11.79 -5.13
CA TYR A 86 -18.63 11.83 -5.86
C TYR A 86 -18.73 12.58 -7.20
N SER A 87 -19.90 12.56 -7.85
CA SER A 87 -20.18 13.43 -9.00
C SER A 87 -20.10 14.91 -8.62
N ARG A 88 -20.67 15.30 -7.48
CA ARG A 88 -20.67 16.69 -7.01
C ARG A 88 -19.29 17.15 -6.54
N VAL A 89 -18.64 16.36 -5.70
CA VAL A 89 -17.38 16.76 -5.01
C VAL A 89 -16.16 16.60 -5.93
N LEU A 90 -16.12 15.53 -6.73
CA LEU A 90 -14.94 15.17 -7.52
C LEU A 90 -15.16 15.19 -9.03
N GLY A 91 -16.39 15.49 -9.49
CA GLY A 91 -16.72 15.52 -10.91
C GLY A 91 -16.69 14.14 -11.57
N TRP A 92 -16.96 13.08 -10.81
CA TRP A 92 -16.93 11.72 -11.35
C TRP A 92 -18.17 11.39 -12.17
N CYS A 93 -17.96 10.62 -13.23
CA CYS A 93 -19.01 9.96 -13.99
C CYS A 93 -19.11 8.48 -13.57
N HIS A 94 -20.31 7.92 -13.62
CA HIS A 94 -20.56 6.54 -13.22
C HIS A 94 -21.14 5.73 -14.36
N VAL A 95 -20.54 4.58 -14.64
CA VAL A 95 -21.00 3.65 -15.69
C VAL A 95 -21.53 2.38 -15.02
N PRO A 96 -22.83 2.06 -15.12
CA PRO A 96 -23.39 0.85 -14.53
C PRO A 96 -22.72 -0.40 -15.08
N LEU A 97 -22.34 -1.31 -14.17
CA LEU A 97 -21.78 -2.61 -14.51
C LEU A 97 -22.88 -3.67 -14.49
N LEU A 98 -23.09 -4.32 -15.64
CA LEU A 98 -24.08 -5.37 -15.79
C LEU A 98 -23.65 -6.67 -15.08
N GLY A 99 -24.61 -7.53 -14.73
CA GLY A 99 -24.33 -8.88 -14.24
C GLY A 99 -24.57 -9.14 -12.74
N SER A 100 -25.16 -8.19 -12.00
CA SER A 100 -25.57 -8.43 -10.61
C SER A 100 -26.91 -7.75 -10.29
N PRO A 101 -28.04 -8.30 -10.75
CA PRO A 101 -29.35 -7.64 -10.63
C PRO A 101 -29.76 -7.33 -9.17
N ARG A 102 -29.27 -8.14 -8.23
CA ARG A 102 -29.55 -8.00 -6.79
C ARG A 102 -28.59 -7.07 -6.04
N ARG A 103 -27.48 -6.66 -6.66
CA ARG A 103 -26.47 -5.79 -6.05
C ARG A 103 -25.92 -4.85 -7.11
N PRO A 104 -26.48 -3.64 -7.24
CA PRO A 104 -26.02 -2.65 -8.19
C PRO A 104 -24.52 -2.37 -8.03
N ARG A 105 -23.84 -2.20 -9.16
CA ARG A 105 -22.43 -1.86 -9.22
C ARG A 105 -22.21 -0.86 -10.35
N SER A 106 -21.23 0.03 -10.17
CA SER A 106 -20.81 0.97 -11.20
C SER A 106 -19.29 1.14 -11.21
N LEU A 107 -18.76 1.51 -12.37
CA LEU A 107 -17.40 1.98 -12.54
C LEU A 107 -17.39 3.51 -12.42
N ALA A 108 -16.60 4.06 -11.50
CA ALA A 108 -16.35 5.49 -11.41
C ALA A 108 -15.21 5.89 -12.34
N LEU A 109 -15.41 7.00 -13.05
CA LEU A 109 -14.47 7.60 -13.98
C LEU A 109 -14.26 9.08 -13.64
N GLN A 110 -13.02 9.56 -13.65
CA GLN A 110 -12.72 10.98 -13.61
C GLN A 110 -11.99 11.36 -14.90
N ALA A 111 -12.59 12.26 -15.69
CA ALA A 111 -12.08 12.63 -17.02
C ALA A 111 -11.73 11.41 -17.90
N GLY A 112 -12.60 10.39 -17.89
CA GLY A 112 -12.43 9.15 -18.67
C GLY A 112 -11.41 8.15 -18.11
N LYS A 113 -10.71 8.48 -17.01
CA LYS A 113 -9.76 7.57 -16.34
C LYS A 113 -10.47 6.79 -15.22
N PRO A 114 -10.23 5.48 -15.07
CA PRO A 114 -10.86 4.68 -14.03
C PRO A 114 -10.39 5.10 -12.64
N VAL A 115 -11.35 5.25 -11.71
CA VAL A 115 -11.07 5.51 -10.29
C VAL A 115 -11.25 4.28 -9.43
N GLY A 116 -12.27 3.48 -9.73
CA GLY A 116 -12.59 2.29 -8.95
C GLY A 116 -14.03 1.85 -9.19
N THR A 117 -14.43 0.80 -8.49
CA THR A 117 -15.82 0.30 -8.50
C THR A 117 -16.59 0.79 -7.30
N LEU A 118 -17.85 1.16 -7.49
CA LEU A 118 -18.82 1.33 -6.41
C LEU A 118 -19.74 0.12 -6.41
N SER A 119 -20.06 -0.40 -5.23
CA SER A 119 -20.93 -1.56 -5.07
C SER A 119 -21.82 -1.38 -3.86
N GLU A 120 -23.09 -1.76 -4.02
CA GLU A 120 -24.03 -1.76 -2.92
C GLU A 120 -23.81 -2.99 -2.02
N THR A 121 -23.54 -2.73 -0.75
CA THR A 121 -23.45 -3.77 0.28
C THR A 121 -24.78 -3.92 0.99
N ALA A 122 -25.13 -5.14 1.38
CA ALA A 122 -26.34 -5.33 2.18
C ALA A 122 -26.07 -4.82 3.61
N SER A 123 -27.03 -4.05 4.11
CA SER A 123 -26.98 -3.41 5.43
C SER A 123 -26.98 -4.40 6.60
N ASP A 124 -27.32 -5.67 6.36
CA ASP A 124 -27.46 -6.75 7.35
C ASP A 124 -26.16 -7.50 7.65
N LEU A 125 -25.19 -7.50 6.75
CA LEU A 125 -23.96 -8.31 6.89
C LEU A 125 -22.88 -7.67 7.77
N GLY A 126 -23.14 -6.52 8.40
CA GLY A 126 -22.10 -5.78 9.16
C GLY A 126 -20.90 -5.35 8.30
N VAL A 127 -20.99 -5.49 6.97
CA VAL A 127 -19.92 -5.18 6.03
C VAL A 127 -19.69 -3.67 6.07
N TYR A 128 -18.45 -3.32 6.38
CA TYR A 128 -17.99 -1.95 6.52
C TYR A 128 -18.20 -1.16 5.21
N ALA A 129 -18.82 0.02 5.31
CA ALA A 129 -18.96 0.95 4.20
C ALA A 129 -17.70 1.81 4.08
N GLY A 130 -17.00 1.71 2.96
CA GLY A 130 -15.81 2.52 2.71
C GLY A 130 -14.94 1.96 1.57
N TRP A 131 -13.89 2.72 1.27
CA TRP A 131 -12.92 2.38 0.24
C TRP A 131 -11.98 1.28 0.72
N MET A 132 -11.76 0.30 -0.15
CA MET A 132 -10.89 -0.85 0.06
C MET A 132 -9.96 -1.00 -1.14
N PRO A 133 -8.64 -0.96 -0.93
CA PRO A 133 -7.68 -1.21 -1.99
C PRO A 133 -7.55 -2.70 -2.29
N TYR A 134 -7.28 -3.02 -3.55
CA TYR A 134 -6.84 -4.33 -3.99
C TYR A 134 -5.37 -4.26 -4.41
N PHE A 135 -4.61 -5.28 -4.04
CA PHE A 135 -3.21 -5.44 -4.41
C PHE A 135 -3.06 -6.56 -5.45
N ALA A 136 -2.20 -6.33 -6.44
CA ALA A 136 -1.88 -7.31 -7.47
C ALA A 136 -0.95 -8.40 -6.91
N VAL A 137 -1.31 -9.66 -7.12
CA VAL A 137 -0.51 -10.82 -6.74
C VAL A 137 -0.42 -11.81 -7.89
N GLU A 138 0.68 -12.53 -8.02
CA GLU A 138 0.83 -13.54 -9.07
C GLU A 138 -0.05 -14.77 -8.81
N ASP A 139 -0.09 -15.22 -7.56
CA ASP A 139 -0.90 -16.35 -7.12
C ASP A 139 -1.58 -15.99 -5.79
N VAL A 140 -2.92 -15.99 -5.83
CA VAL A 140 -3.75 -15.71 -4.66
C VAL A 140 -3.58 -16.77 -3.58
N ASP A 141 -3.42 -18.05 -3.92
CA ASP A 141 -3.32 -19.13 -2.93
C ASP A 141 -1.99 -19.04 -2.16
N VAL A 142 -0.89 -18.78 -2.89
CA VAL A 142 0.43 -18.55 -2.29
C VAL A 142 0.39 -17.35 -1.34
N THR A 143 -0.26 -16.26 -1.78
CA THR A 143 -0.36 -15.05 -0.94
C THR A 143 -1.26 -15.30 0.28
N VAL A 144 -2.36 -16.03 0.12
CA VAL A 144 -3.24 -16.42 1.23
C VAL A 144 -2.50 -17.26 2.28
N ALA A 145 -1.64 -18.19 1.85
CA ALA A 145 -0.79 -18.94 2.78
C ALA A 145 0.11 -18.00 3.60
N ARG A 146 0.77 -17.03 2.94
CA ARG A 146 1.60 -16.01 3.63
C ARG A 146 0.79 -15.15 4.59
N LEU A 147 -0.46 -14.82 4.23
CA LEU A 147 -1.39 -14.08 5.07
C LEU A 147 -1.73 -14.85 6.36
N HIS A 148 -2.03 -16.15 6.25
CA HIS A 148 -2.32 -16.99 7.41
C HIS A 148 -1.13 -17.11 8.36
N GLU A 149 0.08 -17.29 7.83
CA GLU A 149 1.31 -17.30 8.64
C GLU A 149 1.53 -16.00 9.44
N ARG A 150 0.93 -14.89 8.99
CA ARG A 150 1.08 -13.55 9.57
C ARG A 150 -0.13 -13.11 10.39
N GLY A 151 -1.04 -14.03 10.70
CA GLY A 151 -2.20 -13.76 11.55
C GLY A 151 -3.32 -12.96 10.87
N ALA A 152 -3.33 -12.89 9.54
CA ALA A 152 -4.45 -12.29 8.81
C ALA A 152 -5.70 -13.15 8.89
N THR A 153 -6.86 -12.50 8.77
CA THR A 153 -8.14 -13.19 8.59
C THR A 153 -8.57 -13.10 7.13
N VAL A 154 -8.79 -14.23 6.46
CA VAL A 154 -9.40 -14.26 5.12
C VAL A 154 -10.92 -14.24 5.29
N ALA A 155 -11.55 -13.14 4.89
CA ALA A 155 -12.98 -12.92 5.05
C ALA A 155 -13.79 -13.43 3.86
N VAL A 156 -13.24 -13.33 2.64
CA VAL A 156 -13.89 -13.78 1.41
C VAL A 156 -12.87 -14.42 0.47
N GLY A 157 -13.26 -15.56 -0.10
CA GLY A 157 -12.51 -16.25 -1.16
C GLY A 157 -11.43 -17.21 -0.67
N PRO A 158 -10.59 -17.73 -1.58
CA PRO A 158 -10.46 -17.32 -2.99
C PRO A 158 -11.72 -17.57 -3.84
N LEU A 159 -12.17 -16.55 -4.58
CA LEU A 159 -13.29 -16.67 -5.52
C LEU A 159 -12.82 -16.44 -6.95
N ALA A 160 -13.23 -17.31 -7.87
CA ALA A 160 -13.01 -17.11 -9.30
C ALA A 160 -13.94 -16.01 -9.84
N THR A 161 -13.38 -15.11 -10.65
CA THR A 161 -14.12 -14.07 -11.36
C THR A 161 -13.73 -14.08 -12.85
N GLY A 162 -14.49 -13.37 -13.69
CA GLY A 162 -14.12 -13.19 -15.10
C GLY A 162 -12.79 -12.45 -15.32
N ALA A 163 -12.22 -11.84 -14.28
CA ALA A 163 -10.96 -11.10 -14.30
C ALA A 163 -9.92 -11.69 -13.32
N GLY A 164 -9.89 -13.02 -13.17
CA GLY A 164 -8.99 -13.76 -12.29
C GLY A 164 -9.57 -14.05 -10.90
N ARG A 165 -8.73 -14.51 -9.97
CA ARG A 165 -9.16 -14.79 -8.59
C ARG A 165 -9.11 -13.55 -7.71
N VAL A 166 -10.04 -13.47 -6.76
CA VAL A 166 -10.10 -12.39 -5.76
C VAL A 166 -10.22 -12.93 -4.35
N VAL A 167 -9.61 -12.23 -3.41
CA VAL A 167 -9.73 -12.46 -1.95
C VAL A 167 -9.97 -11.13 -1.25
N VAL A 168 -10.71 -11.17 -0.15
CA VAL A 168 -10.77 -10.08 0.83
C VAL A 168 -10.24 -10.60 2.15
N ALA A 169 -9.31 -9.87 2.74
CA ALA A 169 -8.68 -10.19 4.01
C ALA A 169 -8.63 -8.98 4.94
N ALA A 170 -8.47 -9.24 6.22
CA ALA A 170 -8.19 -8.26 7.26
C ALA A 170 -6.79 -8.52 7.81
N GLY A 171 -5.99 -7.45 7.87
CA GLY A 171 -4.63 -7.47 8.42
C GLY A 171 -4.56 -6.87 9.82
N PRO A 172 -3.40 -6.32 10.21
CA PRO A 172 -3.25 -5.58 11.45
C PRO A 172 -4.33 -4.52 11.62
N ASP A 173 -4.82 -4.35 12.84
CA ASP A 173 -5.90 -3.42 13.20
C ASP A 173 -7.23 -3.65 12.47
N ASP A 174 -7.46 -4.89 12.02
CA ASP A 174 -8.61 -5.26 11.19
C ASP A 174 -8.70 -4.46 9.88
N ALA A 175 -7.58 -3.90 9.43
CA ALA A 175 -7.52 -3.14 8.18
C ALA A 175 -7.84 -4.06 6.99
N VAL A 176 -8.99 -3.82 6.37
CA VAL A 176 -9.51 -4.64 5.27
C VAL A 176 -8.84 -4.25 3.95
N PHE A 177 -8.42 -5.25 3.18
CA PHE A 177 -7.86 -5.10 1.84
C PHE A 177 -8.19 -6.32 0.97
N GLY A 178 -8.05 -6.15 -0.35
CA GLY A 178 -8.25 -7.21 -1.31
C GLY A 178 -6.96 -7.68 -1.98
N LEU A 179 -6.95 -8.94 -2.42
CA LEU A 179 -5.94 -9.49 -3.33
C LEU A 179 -6.59 -9.85 -4.64
N ARG A 180 -5.85 -9.72 -5.74
CA ARG A 180 -6.31 -10.17 -7.06
C ARG A 180 -5.16 -10.43 -8.03
N GLU A 181 -5.39 -11.34 -8.97
CA GLU A 181 -4.36 -11.74 -9.94
C GLU A 181 -4.20 -10.77 -11.11
N GLN A 182 -5.27 -10.08 -11.48
CA GLN A 182 -5.29 -9.17 -12.63
C GLN A 182 -6.03 -7.89 -12.28
N ALA A 183 -5.48 -6.73 -12.63
CA ALA A 183 -6.21 -5.46 -12.52
C ALA A 183 -7.42 -5.47 -13.49
N PRO A 184 -8.59 -4.93 -13.11
CA PRO A 184 -9.74 -4.81 -14.03
C PRO A 184 -9.46 -3.92 -15.24
N ASP A 185 -8.62 -2.92 -15.04
CA ASP A 185 -8.27 -1.92 -16.05
C ASP A 185 -6.81 -1.52 -15.85
N GLU A 186 -6.01 -1.69 -16.88
CA GLU A 186 -4.58 -1.36 -16.89
C GLU A 186 -4.34 0.15 -16.78
N ARG A 187 -5.33 0.98 -17.19
CA ARG A 187 -5.26 2.44 -17.09
C ARG A 187 -5.39 2.96 -15.67
N TRP A 188 -5.78 2.10 -14.72
CA TRP A 188 -5.88 2.48 -13.32
C TRP A 188 -4.50 2.61 -12.69
N THR A 189 -4.21 3.74 -12.07
CA THR A 189 -2.90 4.05 -11.48
C THR A 189 -3.07 4.79 -10.17
N VAL A 190 -2.07 4.69 -9.28
CA VAL A 190 -1.94 5.54 -8.08
C VAL A 190 -0.81 6.53 -8.31
N GLY A 191 -0.94 7.75 -7.78
CA GLY A 191 0.03 8.84 -7.95
C GLY A 191 -0.14 9.60 -9.26
N GLU A 192 -0.43 8.87 -10.35
CA GLU A 192 -0.60 9.41 -11.70
C GLU A 192 -2.03 9.26 -12.21
N GLY A 193 -3.00 9.73 -11.42
CA GLY A 193 -4.40 9.63 -11.82
C GLY A 193 -5.37 10.28 -10.84
N PRO A 194 -6.65 9.89 -10.89
CA PRO A 194 -7.67 10.30 -9.93
C PRO A 194 -7.32 9.92 -8.49
N VAL A 195 -6.68 8.76 -8.32
CA VAL A 195 -6.20 8.26 -7.02
C VAL A 195 -4.80 8.82 -6.79
N ALA A 196 -4.68 9.75 -5.85
CA ALA A 196 -3.42 10.41 -5.53
C ALA A 196 -2.51 9.49 -4.72
N ARG A 197 -3.04 8.84 -3.67
CA ARG A 197 -2.29 7.97 -2.77
C ARG A 197 -3.24 7.06 -1.99
N LEU A 198 -2.75 5.91 -1.54
CA LEU A 198 -3.41 5.11 -0.50
C LEU A 198 -2.69 5.30 0.83
N GLU A 199 -3.44 5.49 1.91
CA GLU A 199 -2.87 5.66 3.25
C GLU A 199 -3.40 4.58 4.19
N LEU A 200 -2.50 3.84 4.83
CA LEU A 200 -2.85 2.98 5.95
C LEU A 200 -2.59 3.75 7.25
N LEU A 201 -3.66 4.01 7.99
CA LEU A 201 -3.57 4.45 9.37
C LEU A 201 -3.54 3.23 10.26
N THR A 202 -2.52 3.10 11.11
CA THR A 202 -2.31 1.91 11.95
C THR A 202 -1.82 2.31 13.34
N ARG A 203 -1.94 1.38 14.30
CA ARG A 203 -1.39 1.54 15.66
C ARG A 203 0.12 1.32 15.70
N ASP A 204 0.66 0.58 14.74
CA ASP A 204 2.09 0.27 14.65
C ASP A 204 2.52 0.15 13.18
N ILE A 205 3.14 1.22 12.66
CA ILE A 205 3.64 1.25 11.28
C ILE A 205 4.65 0.15 10.96
N PHE A 206 5.49 -0.25 11.91
CA PHE A 206 6.54 -1.24 11.65
C PHE A 206 5.95 -2.65 11.61
N ALA A 207 5.04 -2.97 12.53
CA ALA A 207 4.29 -4.22 12.48
C ALA A 207 3.47 -4.34 11.18
N ALA A 208 2.81 -3.25 10.78
CA ALA A 208 2.09 -3.19 9.51
C ALA A 208 3.04 -3.38 8.32
N ALA A 209 4.18 -2.70 8.28
CA ALA A 209 5.15 -2.85 7.18
C ALA A 209 5.73 -4.25 7.09
N LEU A 210 6.02 -4.91 8.21
CA LEU A 210 6.45 -6.32 8.22
C LEU A 210 5.35 -7.26 7.71
N PHE A 211 4.11 -7.03 8.12
CA PHE A 211 2.95 -7.79 7.66
C PHE A 211 2.77 -7.65 6.14
N TYR A 212 2.59 -6.43 5.64
CA TYR A 212 2.30 -6.19 4.23
C TYR A 212 3.51 -6.46 3.35
N GLY A 213 4.72 -6.08 3.79
CA GLY A 213 5.95 -6.37 3.05
C GLY A 213 6.19 -7.87 2.87
N GLY A 214 5.93 -8.67 3.91
CA GLY A 214 6.05 -10.13 3.82
C GLY A 214 4.91 -10.80 3.04
N ALA A 215 3.68 -10.30 3.16
CA ALA A 215 2.53 -10.86 2.44
C ALA A 215 2.58 -10.52 0.95
N LEU A 216 2.80 -9.24 0.62
CA LEU A 216 2.73 -8.68 -0.73
C LEU A 216 4.08 -8.60 -1.43
N ASN A 217 5.16 -9.02 -0.76
CA ASN A 217 6.52 -9.07 -1.31
C ASN A 217 7.11 -7.69 -1.64
N TRP A 218 6.81 -6.65 -0.84
CA TRP A 218 7.34 -5.28 -1.04
C TRP A 218 8.82 -5.09 -0.64
N ALA A 219 9.47 -6.13 -0.15
CA ALA A 219 10.88 -6.07 0.26
C ALA A 219 11.73 -7.11 -0.46
N ASP A 220 11.20 -7.69 -1.54
CA ASP A 220 11.99 -8.55 -2.40
C ASP A 220 12.95 -7.71 -3.23
N SER A 221 14.09 -8.29 -3.61
CA SER A 221 15.10 -7.61 -4.43
C SER A 221 14.87 -7.80 -5.93
N SER A 222 13.73 -8.38 -6.30
CA SER A 222 13.33 -8.56 -7.70
C SER A 222 12.91 -7.23 -8.32
N CYS A 223 13.26 -7.03 -9.59
CA CYS A 223 13.06 -5.76 -10.32
C CYS A 223 11.60 -5.36 -10.58
N ASP A 224 10.63 -6.17 -10.13
CA ASP A 224 9.21 -6.02 -10.42
C ASP A 224 8.35 -5.90 -9.15
N CYS A 225 8.90 -5.55 -7.98
CA CYS A 225 8.12 -5.36 -6.76
C CYS A 225 8.10 -3.90 -6.30
N CYS A 226 7.16 -3.56 -5.42
CA CYS A 226 7.21 -2.29 -4.72
C CYS A 226 8.46 -2.22 -3.82
N GLU A 227 8.99 -1.01 -3.62
CA GLU A 227 10.04 -0.73 -2.65
C GLU A 227 9.46 -0.01 -1.43
N VAL A 228 10.11 -0.15 -0.28
CA VAL A 228 9.66 0.45 0.99
C VAL A 228 10.76 1.34 1.57
N GLU A 229 10.40 2.56 1.93
CA GLU A 229 11.31 3.55 2.50
C GLU A 229 10.69 4.19 3.76
N TYR A 230 11.49 4.38 4.81
CA TYR A 230 11.06 5.12 6.00
C TYR A 230 11.51 6.58 5.91
N VAL A 231 10.55 7.50 5.82
CA VAL A 231 10.78 8.94 5.63
C VAL A 231 9.82 9.72 6.52
N ASP A 232 10.35 10.69 7.28
CA ASP A 232 9.58 11.64 8.10
C ASP A 232 8.49 11.00 8.99
N GLY A 233 8.82 9.88 9.63
CA GLY A 233 7.90 9.17 10.53
C GLY A 233 6.85 8.32 9.82
N GLN A 234 6.98 8.09 8.51
CA GLN A 234 6.06 7.30 7.70
C GLN A 234 6.82 6.24 6.91
N ILE A 235 6.13 5.17 6.57
CA ILE A 235 6.67 4.16 5.66
C ILE A 235 6.02 4.36 4.30
N LEU A 236 6.81 4.78 3.31
CA LEU A 236 6.37 4.98 1.94
C LEU A 236 6.57 3.71 1.13
N VAL A 237 5.55 3.35 0.35
CA VAL A 237 5.60 2.24 -0.61
C VAL A 237 5.68 2.83 -2.01
N ARG A 238 6.70 2.44 -2.77
CA ARG A 238 6.99 2.99 -4.10
C ARG A 238 6.88 1.93 -5.17
N ASP A 239 6.34 2.33 -6.31
CA ASP A 239 6.42 1.59 -7.58
C ASP A 239 7.27 2.44 -8.54
N GLY A 240 8.57 2.12 -8.62
CA GLY A 240 9.58 2.97 -9.21
C GLY A 240 9.60 4.37 -8.59
N LEU A 241 9.39 5.41 -9.40
CA LEU A 241 9.39 6.79 -8.93
C LEU A 241 8.07 7.21 -8.26
N ARG A 242 7.03 6.38 -8.26
CA ARG A 242 5.69 6.77 -7.79
C ARG A 242 5.45 6.29 -6.37
N THR A 243 5.01 7.17 -5.48
CA THR A 243 4.52 6.77 -4.16
C THR A 243 3.09 6.26 -4.29
N VAL A 244 2.90 4.95 -4.12
CA VAL A 244 1.60 4.29 -4.30
C VAL A 244 0.86 4.09 -2.99
N ALA A 245 1.59 3.97 -1.87
CA ALA A 245 0.98 3.94 -0.55
C ALA A 245 1.88 4.59 0.52
N ALA A 246 1.28 4.95 1.65
CA ALA A 246 1.99 5.33 2.85
C ALA A 246 1.35 4.71 4.08
N LEU A 247 2.16 4.20 4.99
CA LEU A 247 1.75 3.71 6.30
C LEU A 247 2.11 4.78 7.32
N ARG A 248 1.15 5.12 8.18
CA ARG A 248 1.27 6.22 9.14
C ARG A 248 0.78 5.77 10.51
N ASP A 249 1.53 6.20 11.52
CA ASP A 249 1.19 5.96 12.90
C ASP A 249 0.15 6.98 13.36
N GLY A 250 -0.73 6.51 14.24
CA GLY A 250 -1.75 7.34 14.86
C GLY A 250 -2.93 7.63 13.94
N THR A 251 -3.85 8.43 14.46
CA THR A 251 -5.04 8.84 13.74
C THR A 251 -5.03 10.35 13.57
N PRO A 252 -5.16 10.89 12.34
CA PRO A 252 -5.35 12.32 12.14
C PRO A 252 -6.53 12.82 12.98
N PRO A 253 -6.55 14.09 13.40
CA PRO A 253 -7.69 14.69 14.08
C PRO A 253 -9.00 14.41 13.32
N GLY A 254 -10.02 13.91 14.02
CA GLY A 254 -11.32 13.56 13.40
C GLY A 254 -11.41 12.16 12.76
N LEU A 255 -10.32 11.39 12.74
CA LEU A 255 -10.34 9.99 12.32
C LEU A 255 -10.12 9.00 13.47
N GLU A 256 -9.98 9.47 14.71
CA GLU A 256 -9.69 8.70 15.93
C GLU A 256 -10.29 7.28 15.94
N GLY A 257 -9.42 6.28 16.12
CA GLY A 257 -9.80 4.87 16.18
C GLY A 257 -10.08 4.19 14.83
N ARG A 258 -9.94 4.89 13.69
CA ARG A 258 -10.13 4.33 12.36
C ARG A 258 -8.80 3.87 11.75
N HIS A 259 -8.26 2.78 12.28
CA HIS A 259 -7.08 2.13 11.74
C HIS A 259 -7.45 1.29 10.50
N ARG A 260 -7.23 1.84 9.31
CA ARG A 260 -7.67 1.23 8.04
C ARG A 260 -6.97 1.87 6.86
N TRP A 261 -7.23 1.31 5.68
CA TRP A 261 -6.90 1.92 4.41
C TRP A 261 -7.82 3.08 4.07
N HIS A 262 -7.21 4.17 3.61
CA HIS A 262 -7.83 5.39 3.12
C HIS A 262 -7.40 5.62 1.68
N ALA A 263 -8.35 6.04 0.85
CA ALA A 263 -8.07 6.48 -0.50
C ALA A 263 -8.04 8.01 -0.53
N CYS A 264 -6.93 8.58 -0.98
CA CYS A 264 -6.79 10.01 -1.21
C CYS A 264 -6.98 10.28 -2.69
N PHE A 265 -7.93 11.16 -3.02
CA PHE A 265 -8.24 11.53 -4.39
C PHE A 265 -7.67 12.92 -4.71
N ARG A 266 -7.32 13.11 -5.97
CA ARG A 266 -6.85 14.40 -6.45
C ARG A 266 -8.04 15.34 -6.71
N VAL A 267 -7.97 16.52 -6.11
CA VAL A 267 -8.89 17.64 -6.35
C VAL A 267 -8.12 18.85 -6.83
N PRO A 268 -8.72 19.71 -7.67
CA PRO A 268 -8.10 20.96 -8.08
C PRO A 268 -7.95 21.93 -6.89
N ASP A 269 -8.93 21.91 -5.98
CA ASP A 269 -8.97 22.76 -4.78
C ASP A 269 -9.59 21.98 -3.61
N VAL A 270 -8.90 21.96 -2.48
CA VAL A 270 -9.29 21.16 -1.30
C VAL A 270 -10.45 21.81 -0.55
N ASP A 271 -10.44 23.13 -0.42
CA ASP A 271 -11.45 23.86 0.35
C ASP A 271 -12.82 23.82 -0.36
N SER A 272 -12.83 24.01 -1.68
CA SER A 272 -14.03 23.88 -2.51
C SER A 272 -14.59 22.46 -2.46
N ALA A 273 -13.72 21.44 -2.50
CA ALA A 273 -14.15 20.04 -2.39
C ALA A 273 -14.72 19.73 -1.00
N ALA A 274 -14.16 20.32 0.06
CA ALA A 274 -14.66 20.14 1.42
C ALA A 274 -16.00 20.85 1.66
N ALA A 275 -16.28 21.94 0.95
CA ALA A 275 -17.50 22.73 1.08
C ALA A 275 -18.70 22.21 0.26
N ALA A 276 -18.47 21.31 -0.71
CA ALA A 276 -19.45 20.86 -1.71
C ALA A 276 -20.48 19.84 -1.19
#